data_AF-X1ENL9-F1
#
_entry.id   AF-X1ENL9-F1
#
_cell.length_a   1.000
_cell.length_b   1.000
_cell.length_c   1.000
_cell.angle_alpha   90.00
_cell.angle_beta   90.00
_cell.angle_gamma   90.00
#
_symmetry.space_group_name_H-M   'P 1'
#
loop_
_entity.id
_entity.type
_entity.pdbx_description
1 polymer ?
#
loop_
_entity_poly.entity_id
_entity_poly.type
_entity_poly.pdbx_seq_one_letter_code
_entity_poly.pdbx_strand_id
1 'polypeptide(L)'
;QQKLAVKSGYWPLIRFNPDIAKEDKNPFQLDSKAPSIPLEEYIYNENRYKMLTRIMPEIAKKLLKEAQEGVLERWKRYERLAAIYEKK
;
A
#
# COMPACT_ATOMS: atom_id res chain seq x y z
N GLN A 1 -12.55 8.91 -2.34
CA GLN A 1 -11.59 8.07 -3.09
C GLN A 1 -10.20 8.06 -2.45
N GLN A 2 -9.54 9.21 -2.21
CA GLN A 2 -8.20 9.25 -1.60
C GLN A 2 -8.08 8.48 -0.27
N LYS A 3 -9.04 8.65 0.66
CA LYS A 3 -9.07 7.91 1.94
C LYS A 3 -9.12 6.39 1.75
N LEU A 4 -9.82 5.90 0.71
CA LEU A 4 -9.90 4.47 0.39
C LEU A 4 -8.60 3.96 -0.22
N ALA A 5 -7.92 4.77 -1.03
CA ALA A 5 -6.60 4.43 -1.57
C ALA A 5 -5.58 4.20 -0.44
N VAL A 6 -5.59 5.05 0.59
CA VAL A 6 -4.73 4.89 1.77
C VAL A 6 -5.18 3.68 2.60
N LYS A 7 -6.48 3.56 2.92
CA LYS A 7 -7.00 2.47 3.75
C LYS A 7 -6.81 1.08 3.14
N SER A 8 -6.84 0.95 1.82
CA SER A 8 -6.61 -0.32 1.12
C SER A 8 -5.13 -0.68 0.97
N GLY A 9 -4.21 0.23 1.34
CA GLY A 9 -2.78 0.07 1.08
C GLY A 9 -2.36 0.30 -0.37
N TYR A 10 -3.29 0.68 -1.26
CA TYR A 10 -2.97 1.04 -2.63
C TYR A 10 -2.03 2.25 -2.70
N TRP A 11 -2.21 3.20 -1.78
CA TRP A 11 -1.36 4.39 -1.67
C TRP A 11 -0.89 4.61 -0.23
N PRO A 12 0.17 3.92 0.22
CA PRO A 12 0.77 4.17 1.53
C PRO A 12 1.39 5.56 1.56
N LEU A 13 1.29 6.24 2.71
CA LEU A 13 1.88 7.55 2.93
C LEU A 13 3.22 7.38 3.63
N ILE A 14 4.28 7.87 2.99
CA ILE A 14 5.66 7.74 3.46
C ILE A 14 6.38 9.08 3.38
N ARG A 15 7.34 9.29 4.27
CA ARG A 15 8.29 10.40 4.22
C ARG A 15 9.70 9.88 4.43
N PHE A 16 10.66 10.48 3.74
CA PHE A 16 12.07 10.23 3.96
C PHE A 16 12.77 11.57 4.21
N ASN A 17 13.39 11.73 5.38
CA ASN A 17 14.17 12.92 5.71
C ASN A 17 15.62 12.51 6.03
N PRO A 18 16.59 12.78 5.15
CA PRO A 18 17.98 12.39 5.37
C PRO A 18 18.64 13.12 6.55
N ASP A 19 18.17 14.30 6.94
CA ASP A 19 18.75 15.03 8.07
C ASP A 19 18.50 14.31 9.40
N ILE A 20 17.40 13.56 9.52
CA ILE A 20 17.10 12.75 10.71
C ILE A 20 18.11 11.62 10.90
N ALA A 21 18.71 11.12 9.83
CA ALA A 21 19.77 10.11 9.93
C ALA A 21 21.03 10.66 10.61
N LYS A 22 21.28 11.98 10.54
CA LYS A 22 22.39 12.65 11.24
C LYS A 22 22.19 12.67 12.76
N GLU A 23 20.96 12.45 13.23
CA GLU A 23 20.59 12.35 14.64
C GLU A 23 20.49 10.90 15.14
N ASP A 24 21.04 9.92 14.41
CA ASP A 24 20.96 8.48 14.70
C ASP A 24 19.52 7.94 14.81
N LYS A 25 18.57 8.55 14.11
CA LYS A 25 17.16 8.15 14.04
C LYS A 25 16.82 7.58 12.66
N ASN A 26 15.69 6.87 12.54
CA ASN A 26 15.21 6.39 11.25
C ASN A 26 14.83 7.57 10.33
N PRO A 27 15.48 7.75 9.16
CA PRO A 27 15.06 8.76 8.20
C PRO A 27 13.74 8.41 7.50
N PHE A 28 13.35 7.13 7.49
CA PHE A 28 12.13 6.65 6.86
C PHE A 28 10.96 6.63 7.86
N GLN A 29 9.85 7.27 7.48
CA GLN A 29 8.62 7.33 8.25
C GLN A 29 7.46 6.79 7.43
N LEU A 30 6.70 5.87 8.01
CA LEU A 30 5.46 5.32 7.45
C LEU A 30 4.28 5.97 8.19
N ASP A 31 3.64 6.96 7.54
CA ASP A 31 2.62 7.80 8.17
C ASP A 31 1.21 7.21 8.08
N SER A 32 0.96 6.39 7.06
CA SER A 32 -0.31 5.66 6.94
C SER A 32 -0.36 4.49 7.94
N LYS A 33 -1.57 4.07 8.32
CA LYS A 33 -1.79 2.81 9.04
C LYS A 33 -1.79 1.62 8.08
N ALA A 34 -1.67 0.41 8.63
CA ALA A 34 -1.78 -0.82 7.87
C ALA A 34 -3.10 -0.90 7.07
N PRO A 35 -3.08 -1.60 5.91
CA PRO A 35 -4.28 -1.82 5.12
C PRO A 35 -5.39 -2.41 6.00
N SER A 36 -6.56 -1.79 5.96
CA SER A 36 -7.72 -2.10 6.81
C SER A 36 -8.97 -2.49 6.01
N ILE A 37 -8.89 -2.38 4.69
CA ILE A 37 -9.93 -2.85 3.76
C ILE A 37 -9.27 -3.62 2.61
N PRO A 38 -9.96 -4.58 1.97
CA PRO A 38 -9.53 -5.20 0.73
C PRO A 38 -9.26 -4.18 -0.38
N LEU A 39 -8.34 -4.50 -1.28
CA LEU A 39 -8.02 -3.66 -2.44
C LEU A 39 -9.21 -3.50 -3.39
N GLU A 40 -10.03 -4.54 -3.53
CA GLU A 40 -11.23 -4.53 -4.38
C GLU A 40 -12.23 -3.42 -3.99
N GLU A 41 -12.39 -3.15 -2.69
CA GLU A 41 -13.30 -2.12 -2.17
C GLU A 41 -12.86 -0.71 -2.59
N TYR A 42 -11.58 -0.54 -2.95
CA TYR A 42 -11.07 0.68 -3.53
C TYR A 42 -11.13 0.66 -5.07
N ILE A 43 -10.48 -0.31 -5.72
CA ILE A 43 -10.23 -0.26 -7.17
C ILE A 43 -11.50 -0.39 -8.00
N TYR A 44 -12.51 -1.14 -7.55
CA TYR A 44 -13.75 -1.31 -8.32
C TYR A 44 -14.73 -0.13 -8.21
N ASN A 45 -14.37 0.91 -7.45
CA ASN A 45 -15.03 2.22 -7.55
C ASN A 45 -14.57 3.00 -8.79
N GLU A 46 -13.55 2.55 -9.50
CA GLU A 46 -12.97 3.24 -10.65
C GLU A 46 -13.23 2.46 -11.94
N ASN A 47 -13.82 3.11 -12.94
CA ASN A 47 -14.15 2.47 -14.21
C ASN A 47 -12.94 1.89 -14.94
N ARG A 48 -11.74 2.47 -14.73
CA ARG A 48 -10.48 1.98 -15.30
C ARG A 48 -10.14 0.54 -14.89
N TYR A 49 -10.62 0.07 -13.73
CA TYR A 49 -10.50 -1.32 -13.28
C TYR A 49 -11.78 -2.12 -13.52
N LYS A 50 -12.94 -1.50 -13.25
CA LYS A 50 -14.25 -2.15 -13.36
C LYS A 50 -14.59 -2.61 -14.78
N MET A 51 -14.06 -1.96 -15.81
CA MET A 51 -14.32 -2.39 -17.19
C MET A 51 -13.77 -3.79 -17.48
N LEU A 52 -12.61 -4.14 -16.93
CA LEU A 52 -11.98 -5.43 -17.18
C LEU A 52 -12.80 -6.59 -16.61
N THR A 53 -13.52 -6.39 -15.50
CA THR A 53 -14.38 -7.43 -14.90
C THR A 53 -15.54 -7.81 -15.81
N ARG A 54 -15.95 -6.93 -16.72
CA ARG A 54 -17.03 -7.17 -17.69
C ARG A 54 -16.53 -7.86 -18.96
N ILE A 55 -15.34 -7.50 -19.43
CA ILE A 55 -14.77 -7.99 -20.69
C ILE A 55 -14.05 -9.32 -20.47
N MET A 56 -13.29 -9.45 -19.39
CA MET A 56 -12.43 -10.61 -19.10
C MET A 56 -12.49 -10.96 -17.59
N PRO A 57 -13.60 -11.51 -17.09
CA PRO A 57 -13.83 -11.71 -15.66
C PRO A 57 -12.78 -12.60 -14.97
N GLU A 58 -12.37 -13.69 -15.60
CA GLU A 58 -11.36 -14.61 -15.04
C GLU A 58 -9.98 -13.94 -14.92
N ILE A 59 -9.60 -13.14 -15.91
CA ILE A 59 -8.34 -12.37 -15.88
C ILE A 59 -8.42 -11.29 -14.81
N ALA A 60 -9.55 -10.59 -14.70
CA ALA A 60 -9.74 -9.56 -13.68
C ALA A 60 -9.59 -10.15 -12.26
N LYS A 61 -10.17 -11.33 -12.01
CA LYS A 61 -10.06 -12.03 -10.72
C LYS A 61 -8.60 -12.43 -10.42
N LYS A 62 -7.88 -12.96 -11.42
CA LYS A 62 -6.45 -13.29 -11.29
C LYS A 62 -5.62 -12.05 -10.94
N LEU A 63 -5.78 -10.97 -11.70
CA LEU A 63 -5.02 -9.73 -11.50
C LEU A 63 -5.36 -9.04 -10.17
N LEU A 64 -6.62 -9.10 -9.72
CA LEU A 64 -7.00 -8.59 -8.40
C LEU A 64 -6.25 -9.33 -7.28
N LYS A 65 -6.14 -10.66 -7.37
CA LYS A 65 -5.40 -11.46 -6.38
C LYS A 65 -3.92 -11.05 -6.34
N GLU A 66 -3.28 -11.00 -7.51
CA GLU A 66 -1.87 -10.58 -7.63
C GLU A 66 -1.65 -9.14 -7.12
N ALA A 67 -2.56 -8.23 -7.44
CA ALA A 67 -2.49 -6.84 -6.97
C ALA A 67 -2.67 -6.73 -5.44
N GLN A 68 -3.58 -7.50 -4.86
CA GLN A 68 -3.79 -7.57 -3.42
C GLN A 68 -2.54 -8.09 -2.70
N GLU A 69 -1.91 -9.15 -3.23
CA GLU A 69 -0.65 -9.69 -2.72
C GLU A 69 0.46 -8.64 -2.81
N GLY A 70 0.63 -7.98 -3.96
CA GLY A 70 1.63 -6.94 -4.16
C GLY A 70 1.47 -5.74 -3.22
N VAL A 71 0.24 -5.31 -2.94
CA VAL A 71 -0.04 -4.26 -1.95
C VAL A 71 0.41 -4.67 -0.54
N LEU A 72 0.12 -5.91 -0.14
CA LEU A 72 0.51 -6.43 1.18
C LEU A 72 2.02 -6.63 1.30
N GLU A 73 2.68 -7.11 0.26
CA GLU A 73 4.14 -7.26 0.22
C GLU A 73 4.86 -5.92 0.31
N ARG A 74 4.40 -4.92 -0.45
CA ARG A 74 4.92 -3.55 -0.40
C ARG A 74 4.72 -2.95 1.00
N TRP A 75 3.55 -3.16 1.60
CA TRP A 75 3.30 -2.72 2.98
C TRP A 75 4.31 -3.33 3.95
N LYS A 76 4.47 -4.66 3.96
CA LYS A 76 5.42 -5.37 4.84
C LYS A 76 6.86 -4.88 4.63
N ARG A 77 7.24 -4.51 3.40
CA ARG A 77 8.56 -3.92 3.12
C ARG A 77 8.71 -2.56 3.80
N TYR A 78 7.73 -1.68 3.69
CA TYR A 78 7.78 -0.37 4.32
C TYR A 78 7.70 -0.45 5.85
N GLU A 79 6.90 -1.36 6.39
CA GLU A 79 6.84 -1.63 7.83
C GLU A 79 8.22 -2.05 8.36
N ARG A 80 8.91 -2.98 7.67
CA ARG A 80 10.29 -3.34 8.02
C ARG A 80 11.23 -2.13 7.94
N LEU A 81 11.14 -1.32 6.88
CA LEU A 81 11.99 -0.13 6.76
C LEU A 81 11.78 0.87 7.91
N ALA A 82 10.53 1.05 8.36
CA ALA A 82 10.21 1.89 9.51
C ALA A 82 10.72 1.29 10.84
N ALA A 83 10.76 -0.04 10.96
CA ALA A 83 11.19 -0.76 12.16
C ALA A 83 12.72 -0.94 12.31
N ILE A 84 13.53 -0.74 11.26
CA ILE A 84 14.99 -0.98 11.27
C ILE A 84 15.75 -0.23 12.39
N TYR A 85 15.16 0.82 12.96
CA TYR A 85 15.75 1.65 14.02
C TYR A 85 15.08 1.49 15.39
N GLU A 86 14.27 0.44 15.61
CA GLU A 86 13.83 0.13 16.98
C GLU A 86 15.07 -0.16 17.84
N LYS A 87 15.37 0.80 18.73
CA LYS A 87 16.42 0.70 19.75
C LYS A 87 16.32 -0.67 20.42
N LYS A 88 17.46 -1.39 20.46
CA LYS A 88 17.68 -2.43 21.46
C LYS A 88 17.48 -1.88 22.87
#